data_AF-A0A383D4E2-F1
#
_entry.id   AF-A0A383D4E2-F1
#
_cell.length_a   1.000
_cell.length_b   1.000
_cell.length_c   1.000
_cell.angle_alpha   90.00
_cell.angle_beta   90.00
_cell.angle_gamma   90.00
#
_symmetry.space_group_name_H-M   'P 1'
#
loop_
_entity.id
_entity.type
_entity.pdbx_description
1 polymer ?
#
loop_
_entity_poly.entity_id
_entity_poly.type
_entity_poly.pdbx_seq_one_letter_code
_entity_poly.pdbx_strand_id
1 'polypeptide(L)'
;QLQFMNALSSQSERVEIQDFFLGLSADRTTSRIEVLSSFHGVPIRVRGTLGDMGLRAAGNPEPVSVQYTAGDIEGELSGEVAEILDGGQIDLRYTARGDRFNTVGQLLDLNLDLDLGATPFLFDAKLRGSWQGISLTHAVGTIGGQGIQIDLVGEARDLFRRNDLEFDLRARSDTLNDLMTALGQSPLIDGTANMTAHLFGRLGGDLGLKDVGIELRTTVGLANAEGVVRGLGTTAR
;
A
#
# COMPACT_ATOMS: atom_id res chain seq x y z
N GLN A 1 14.66 8.58 16.35
CA GLN A 1 13.20 8.39 16.47
C GLN A 1 12.52 9.35 15.51
N LEU A 2 11.57 8.86 14.70
CA LEU A 2 10.73 9.70 13.84
C LEU A 2 9.30 9.65 14.39
N GLN A 3 8.70 10.82 14.54
CA GLN A 3 7.33 10.98 14.99
C GLN A 3 6.58 11.77 13.92
N PHE A 4 5.48 11.23 13.42
CA PHE A 4 4.59 11.95 12.54
C PHE A 4 3.21 12.02 13.17
N MET A 5 2.55 13.16 12.98
CA MET A 5 1.19 13.37 13.43
C MET A 5 0.25 12.88 12.35
N ASN A 6 -0.40 11.74 12.59
CA ASN A 6 -1.61 11.41 11.88
C ASN A 6 -2.69 12.42 12.33
N ALA A 7 -3.16 13.26 11.41
CA ALA A 7 -4.03 14.38 11.74
C ALA A 7 -5.39 13.97 12.35
N LEU A 8 -5.72 12.67 12.33
CA LEU A 8 -7.06 12.15 12.67
C LEU A 8 -7.11 11.36 13.96
N SER A 9 -6.04 10.66 14.35
CA SER A 9 -6.05 9.89 15.58
C SER A 9 -5.74 10.76 16.81
N SER A 10 -5.20 11.98 16.63
CA SER A 10 -4.50 12.75 17.69
C SER A 10 -3.42 11.95 18.42
N GLN A 11 -3.13 10.74 17.93
CA GLN A 11 -2.09 9.85 18.39
C GLN A 11 -0.89 10.04 17.49
N SER A 12 0.25 10.23 18.10
CA SER A 12 1.49 10.22 17.36
C SER A 12 1.83 8.80 16.97
N GLU A 13 1.90 8.52 15.68
CA GLU A 13 2.52 7.30 15.20
C GLU A 13 4.03 7.46 15.32
N ARG A 14 4.67 6.44 15.88
CA ARG A 14 6.10 6.46 16.19
C ARG A 14 6.79 5.36 15.41
N VAL A 15 7.84 5.75 14.70
CA VAL A 15 8.78 4.81 14.11
C VAL A 15 10.04 4.84 14.96
N GLU A 16 10.31 3.72 15.60
CA GLU A 16 11.51 3.52 16.38
C GLU A 16 12.67 3.18 15.45
N ILE A 17 13.62 4.11 15.34
CA ILE A 17 14.86 3.88 14.60
C ILE A 17 15.83 3.20 15.57
N GLN A 18 16.19 1.96 15.25
CA GLN A 18 17.11 1.14 16.03
C GLN A 18 18.56 1.41 15.60
N ASP A 19 18.78 1.53 14.30
CA ASP A 19 20.09 1.85 13.72
C ASP A 19 19.92 2.78 12.51
N PHE A 20 20.88 3.68 12.34
CA PHE A 20 20.91 4.65 11.25
C PHE A 20 22.36 4.90 10.86
N PHE A 21 22.67 4.58 9.60
CA PHE A 21 23.93 4.91 8.97
C PHE A 21 23.68 5.86 7.79
N LEU A 22 24.50 6.90 7.75
CA LEU A 22 24.58 7.81 6.63
C LEU A 22 26.04 8.09 6.32
N GLY A 23 26.50 7.59 5.18
CA GLY A 23 27.87 7.76 4.70
C GLY A 23 27.90 8.53 3.40
N LEU A 24 28.91 9.36 3.19
CA LEU A 24 29.17 9.99 1.90
C LEU A 24 30.08 9.10 1.06
N SER A 25 29.83 9.03 -0.25
CA SER A 25 30.75 8.43 -1.22
C SER A 25 32.08 9.17 -1.24
N ALA A 26 33.12 8.51 -1.75
CA ALA A 26 34.45 9.09 -1.86
C ALA A 26 34.49 10.36 -2.74
N ASP A 27 33.63 10.42 -3.76
CA ASP A 27 33.45 11.59 -4.63
C ASP A 27 32.55 12.68 -4.01
N ARG A 28 31.95 12.41 -2.83
CA ARG A 28 31.02 13.27 -2.09
C ARG A 28 29.74 13.67 -2.81
N THR A 29 29.43 13.02 -3.93
CA THR A 29 28.23 13.32 -4.74
C THR A 29 27.04 12.42 -4.41
N THR A 30 27.25 11.35 -3.66
CA THR A 30 26.17 10.44 -3.26
C THR A 30 26.27 10.11 -1.78
N SER A 31 25.11 9.98 -1.14
CA SER A 31 25.02 9.55 0.24
C SER A 31 24.45 8.15 0.31
N ARG A 32 25.16 7.21 0.92
CA ARG A 32 24.63 5.89 1.25
C ARG A 32 23.84 5.97 2.54
N ILE A 33 22.62 5.46 2.53
CA ILE A 33 21.74 5.37 3.69
C ILE A 33 21.49 3.90 4.03
N GLU A 34 21.54 3.58 5.32
CA GLU A 34 21.01 2.32 5.87
C GLU A 34 20.22 2.64 7.15
N VAL A 35 19.01 2.11 7.26
CA VAL A 35 18.13 2.33 8.42
C VAL A 35 17.55 1.00 8.85
N LEU A 36 17.60 0.73 10.15
CA LEU A 36 16.86 -0.34 10.80
C LEU A 36 15.83 0.30 11.73
N SER A 37 14.57 -0.11 11.60
CA SER A 37 13.48 0.41 12.41
C SER A 37 12.40 -0.65 12.63
N SER A 38 11.39 -0.32 13.43
CA SER A 38 10.16 -1.11 13.56
C SER A 38 8.93 -0.24 13.61
N PHE A 39 7.85 -0.71 13.00
CA PHE A 39 6.55 -0.05 12.95
C PHE A 39 5.43 -1.09 13.10
N HIS A 40 4.48 -0.87 14.02
CA HIS A 40 3.46 -1.86 14.40
C HIS A 40 4.01 -3.27 14.67
N GLY A 41 5.22 -3.37 15.24
CA GLY A 41 5.92 -4.65 15.50
C GLY A 41 6.55 -5.31 14.27
N VAL A 42 6.39 -4.72 13.08
CA VAL A 42 7.01 -5.20 11.84
C VAL A 42 8.41 -4.58 11.70
N PRO A 43 9.47 -5.39 11.53
CA PRO A 43 10.81 -4.87 11.30
C PRO A 43 10.92 -4.26 9.90
N ILE A 44 11.47 -3.04 9.83
CA ILE A 44 11.70 -2.32 8.58
C ILE A 44 13.19 -2.10 8.39
N ARG A 45 13.72 -2.50 7.23
CA ARG A 45 15.08 -2.20 6.80
C ARG A 45 15.03 -1.37 5.54
N VAL A 46 15.87 -0.35 5.47
CA VAL A 46 15.99 0.54 4.32
C VAL A 46 17.47 0.63 3.97
N ARG A 47 17.82 0.51 2.70
CA ARG A 47 19.21 0.69 2.23
C ARG A 47 19.23 1.28 0.84
N GLY A 48 20.21 2.11 0.54
CA GLY A 48 20.38 2.62 -0.82
C GLY A 48 21.19 3.88 -0.89
N THR A 49 20.93 4.66 -1.93
CA THR A 49 21.61 5.91 -2.21
C THR A 49 20.63 7.06 -2.29
N LEU A 50 21.06 8.18 -1.72
CA LEU A 50 20.49 9.51 -1.89
C LEU A 50 21.52 10.30 -2.70
N GLY A 51 21.09 11.22 -3.56
CA GLY A 51 21.99 12.14 -4.26
C GLY A 51 22.74 13.07 -3.29
N ASP A 52 23.34 14.12 -3.82
CA ASP A 52 24.21 14.98 -3.02
C ASP A 52 23.40 15.78 -2.00
N MET A 53 23.38 15.31 -0.76
CA MET A 53 22.67 15.99 0.33
C MET A 53 23.34 17.29 0.76
N GLY A 54 24.61 17.51 0.42
CA GLY A 54 25.36 18.74 0.67
C GLY A 54 25.10 19.84 -0.36
N LEU A 55 24.66 19.48 -1.56
CA LEU A 55 24.28 20.41 -2.64
C LEU A 55 22.78 20.72 -2.72
N ARG A 56 21.98 20.36 -1.70
CA ARG A 56 20.55 20.70 -1.55
C ARG A 56 20.22 22.21 -1.58
N ALA A 57 21.19 23.07 -1.87
CA ALA A 57 21.10 24.52 -1.85
C ALA A 57 20.48 25.17 -3.12
N ALA A 58 19.87 24.42 -4.04
CA ALA A 58 19.42 25.01 -5.31
C ALA A 58 18.18 24.38 -5.97
N GLY A 59 17.27 23.74 -5.24
CA GLY A 59 16.02 23.21 -5.81
C GLY A 59 16.16 22.18 -6.95
N ASN A 60 17.38 21.72 -7.24
CA ASN A 60 17.65 20.74 -8.30
C ASN A 60 17.22 19.34 -7.84
N PRO A 61 16.56 18.55 -8.70
CA PRO A 61 16.19 17.18 -8.37
C PRO A 61 17.43 16.29 -8.24
N GLU A 62 17.52 15.55 -7.14
CA GLU A 62 18.60 14.61 -6.87
C GLU A 62 18.10 13.17 -6.96
N PRO A 63 18.89 12.24 -7.54
CA PRO A 63 18.47 10.86 -7.68
C PRO A 63 18.37 10.18 -6.31
N VAL A 64 17.32 9.40 -6.13
CA VAL A 64 17.10 8.52 -4.98
C VAL A 64 16.92 7.11 -5.51
N SER A 65 17.55 6.14 -4.86
CA SER A 65 17.38 4.72 -5.16
C SER A 65 17.53 3.93 -3.87
N VAL A 66 16.42 3.48 -3.32
CA VAL A 66 16.33 2.87 -2.00
C VAL A 66 15.55 1.57 -2.08
N GLN A 67 16.15 0.50 -1.60
CA GLN A 67 15.48 -0.77 -1.35
C GLN A 67 15.01 -0.81 0.10
N TYR A 68 13.86 -1.42 0.33
CA TYR A 68 13.38 -1.65 1.68
C TYR A 68 12.80 -3.06 1.85
N THR A 69 12.78 -3.52 3.10
CA THR A 69 12.02 -4.68 3.53
C THR A 69 11.15 -4.31 4.72
N ALA A 70 9.91 -4.77 4.78
CA ALA A 70 9.02 -4.61 5.92
C ALA A 70 8.37 -5.97 6.22
N GLY A 71 8.88 -6.70 7.21
CA GLY A 71 8.51 -8.10 7.40
C GLY A 71 8.92 -8.95 6.20
N ASP A 72 7.94 -9.57 5.53
CA ASP A 72 8.12 -10.34 4.29
C ASP A 72 7.91 -9.51 3.02
N ILE A 73 7.61 -8.22 3.15
CA ILE A 73 7.47 -7.30 2.02
C ILE A 73 8.86 -6.83 1.60
N GLU A 74 9.14 -6.86 0.30
CA GLU A 74 10.30 -6.25 -0.33
C GLU A 74 9.85 -5.17 -1.32
N GLY A 75 10.62 -4.10 -1.44
CA GLY A 75 10.30 -3.04 -2.39
C GLY A 75 11.43 -2.09 -2.69
N GLU A 76 11.14 -1.17 -3.61
CA GLU A 76 12.06 -0.15 -4.07
C GLU A 76 11.35 1.20 -4.22
N LEU A 77 12.06 2.27 -3.84
CA LEU A 77 11.75 3.66 -4.15
C LEU A 77 12.89 4.22 -4.99
N SER A 78 12.61 4.59 -6.23
CA SER A 78 13.61 5.19 -7.12
C SER A 78 13.08 6.31 -8.00
N GLY A 79 13.89 7.33 -8.25
CA GLY A 79 13.49 8.53 -8.99
C GLY A 79 14.23 9.76 -8.49
N GLU A 80 13.55 10.88 -8.40
CA GLU A 80 14.16 12.16 -8.05
C GLU A 80 13.44 12.86 -6.90
N VAL A 81 14.23 13.56 -6.09
CA VAL A 81 13.73 14.39 -4.99
C VAL A 81 14.43 15.73 -4.99
N ALA A 82 13.65 16.81 -5.08
CA ALA A 82 14.09 18.18 -4.87
C ALA A 82 13.62 18.67 -3.48
N GLU A 83 14.46 19.45 -2.80
CA GLU A 83 14.18 20.32 -1.63
C GLU A 83 12.98 19.96 -0.72
N ILE A 84 13.04 18.82 -0.03
CA ILE A 84 11.93 18.22 0.73
C ILE A 84 11.21 19.16 1.73
N LEU A 85 11.88 20.17 2.30
CA LEU A 85 11.37 20.93 3.45
C LEU A 85 10.55 22.18 3.08
N ASP A 86 10.86 22.87 1.98
CA ASP A 86 10.26 24.18 1.61
C ASP A 86 9.52 24.14 0.25
N GLY A 87 8.71 23.10 0.03
CA GLY A 87 7.89 22.96 -1.18
C GLY A 87 8.49 22.07 -2.27
N GLY A 88 9.51 21.28 -1.91
CA GLY A 88 10.18 20.33 -2.78
C GLY A 88 9.29 19.35 -3.50
N GLN A 89 9.79 18.91 -4.65
CA GLN A 89 9.13 17.96 -5.51
C GLN A 89 9.70 16.55 -5.27
N ILE A 90 8.81 15.62 -4.99
CA ILE A 90 9.08 14.19 -4.98
C ILE A 90 8.46 13.63 -6.26
N ASP A 91 9.25 12.90 -7.05
CA ASP A 91 8.75 12.05 -8.14
C ASP A 91 9.52 10.73 -8.09
N LEU A 92 8.94 9.76 -7.39
CA LEU A 92 9.52 8.44 -7.18
C LEU A 92 8.61 7.37 -7.75
N ARG A 93 9.18 6.36 -8.39
CA ARG A 93 8.53 5.07 -8.57
C ARG A 93 8.62 4.30 -7.28
N TYR A 94 7.50 3.72 -6.87
CA TYR A 94 7.37 2.84 -5.73
C TYR A 94 6.98 1.46 -6.21
N THR A 95 7.70 0.44 -5.78
CA THR A 95 7.33 -0.95 -6.00
C THR A 95 7.33 -1.71 -4.68
N ALA A 96 6.38 -2.62 -4.52
CA ALA A 96 6.30 -3.51 -3.38
C ALA A 96 5.85 -4.90 -3.82
N ARG A 97 6.38 -5.92 -3.18
CA ARG A 97 5.97 -7.31 -3.37
C ARG A 97 6.10 -8.07 -2.06
N GLY A 98 5.31 -9.12 -1.89
CA GLY A 98 5.44 -10.02 -0.75
C GLY A 98 4.64 -11.28 -1.00
N ASP A 99 4.84 -12.29 -0.15
CA ASP A 99 4.17 -13.59 -0.26
C ASP A 99 2.93 -13.70 0.63
N ARG A 100 2.73 -12.74 1.56
CA ARG A 100 1.57 -12.65 2.43
C ARG A 100 1.02 -11.24 2.49
N PHE A 101 -0.22 -11.06 2.05
CA PHE A 101 -0.89 -9.76 2.12
C PHE A 101 -1.20 -9.32 3.56
N ASN A 102 -1.26 -10.24 4.52
CA ASN A 102 -1.54 -9.92 5.94
C ASN A 102 -0.57 -8.89 6.54
N THR A 103 0.70 -8.88 6.10
CA THR A 103 1.69 -7.88 6.56
C THR A 103 1.32 -6.47 6.11
N VAL A 104 0.71 -6.31 4.93
CA VAL A 104 0.15 -5.02 4.47
C VAL A 104 -0.98 -4.59 5.39
N GLY A 105 -1.89 -5.52 5.74
CA GLY A 105 -2.97 -5.26 6.68
C GLY A 105 -2.46 -4.76 8.03
N GLN A 106 -1.44 -5.42 8.61
CA GLN A 106 -0.82 -5.01 9.87
C GLN A 106 -0.15 -3.63 9.80
N LEU A 107 0.57 -3.33 8.71
CA LEU A 107 1.24 -2.04 8.54
C LEU A 107 0.25 -0.88 8.35
N LEU A 108 -0.92 -1.16 7.78
CA LEU A 108 -1.99 -0.18 7.56
C LEU A 108 -3.04 -0.15 8.67
N ASP A 109 -2.83 -0.92 9.76
CA ASP A 109 -3.79 -1.11 10.86
C ASP A 109 -5.20 -1.48 10.36
N LEU A 110 -5.26 -2.30 9.30
CA LEU A 110 -6.51 -2.80 8.76
C LEU A 110 -6.94 -4.04 9.53
N ASN A 111 -8.11 -3.98 10.16
CA ASN A 111 -8.75 -5.15 10.74
C ASN A 111 -9.34 -6.03 9.63
N LEU A 112 -8.49 -6.85 9.01
CA LEU A 112 -8.90 -7.86 8.05
C LEU A 112 -9.12 -9.17 8.83
N ASP A 113 -10.37 -9.47 9.18
CA ASP A 113 -10.79 -10.77 9.76
C ASP A 113 -10.75 -11.90 8.71
N LEU A 114 -9.75 -11.90 7.85
CA LEU A 114 -9.55 -12.87 6.77
C LEU A 114 -8.12 -13.40 6.90
N ASP A 115 -7.97 -14.66 7.29
CA ASP A 115 -6.68 -15.34 7.16
C ASP A 115 -6.48 -15.76 5.71
N LEU A 116 -5.84 -14.89 4.94
CA LEU A 116 -5.59 -15.12 3.53
C LEU A 116 -4.41 -16.08 3.27
N GLY A 117 -3.72 -16.57 4.30
CA GLY A 117 -2.58 -17.49 4.14
C GLY A 117 -1.48 -16.94 3.22
N ALA A 118 -0.94 -17.81 2.35
CA ALA A 118 0.01 -17.40 1.32
C ALA A 118 -0.72 -16.67 0.18
N THR A 119 -0.65 -15.35 0.23
CA THR A 119 -1.25 -14.42 -0.74
C THR A 119 -0.17 -13.53 -1.35
N PRO A 120 0.52 -14.00 -2.41
CA PRO A 120 1.46 -13.15 -3.11
C PRO A 120 0.78 -11.89 -3.62
N PHE A 121 1.49 -10.78 -3.51
CA PHE A 121 1.06 -9.51 -4.06
C PHE A 121 2.20 -8.77 -4.75
N LEU A 122 1.81 -7.92 -5.70
CA LEU A 122 2.67 -7.00 -6.41
C LEU A 122 1.97 -5.64 -6.44
N PHE A 123 2.73 -4.57 -6.26
CA PHE A 123 2.23 -3.20 -6.29
C PHE A 123 3.27 -2.29 -6.95
N ASP A 124 2.82 -1.42 -7.84
CA ASP A 124 3.62 -0.41 -8.52
C ASP A 124 2.84 0.91 -8.49
N ALA A 125 3.51 2.01 -8.17
CA ALA A 125 2.89 3.34 -8.16
C ALA A 125 3.93 4.43 -8.41
N LYS A 126 3.44 5.64 -8.67
CA LYS A 126 4.25 6.86 -8.62
C LYS A 126 3.93 7.67 -7.38
N LEU A 127 4.91 7.86 -6.52
CA LEU A 127 4.85 8.74 -5.37
C LEU A 127 5.22 10.17 -5.79
N ARG A 128 4.25 11.08 -5.74
CA ARG A 128 4.38 12.46 -6.22
C ARG A 128 3.94 13.49 -5.20
N GLY A 129 4.53 14.68 -5.26
CA GLY A 129 4.09 15.84 -4.47
C GLY A 129 5.21 16.39 -3.59
N SER A 130 4.89 16.73 -2.35
CA SER A 130 5.83 17.27 -1.36
C SER A 130 5.57 16.67 0.02
N TRP A 131 6.41 16.99 1.02
CA TRP A 131 6.14 16.62 2.42
C TRP A 131 4.82 17.14 2.99
N GLN A 132 4.25 18.20 2.42
CA GLN A 132 2.99 18.76 2.88
C GLN A 132 1.75 18.05 2.29
N GLY A 133 1.95 17.30 1.20
CA GLY A 133 0.90 16.65 0.42
C GLY A 133 1.52 15.70 -0.59
N ILE A 134 1.85 14.49 -0.13
CA ILE A 134 2.39 13.41 -0.96
C ILE A 134 1.26 12.46 -1.35
N SER A 135 1.29 11.98 -2.59
CA SER A 135 0.26 11.11 -3.15
C SER A 135 0.86 9.94 -3.92
N LEU A 136 0.24 8.78 -3.83
CA LEU A 136 0.45 7.68 -4.77
C LEU A 136 -0.49 7.90 -5.96
N THR A 137 0.07 7.97 -7.16
CA THR A 137 -0.66 8.13 -8.42
C THR A 137 -0.34 6.96 -9.34
N HIS A 138 -1.25 6.62 -10.25
CA HIS A 138 -1.07 5.48 -11.15
C HIS A 138 -0.73 4.20 -10.39
N ALA A 139 -1.32 4.03 -9.20
CA ALA A 139 -1.08 2.85 -8.40
C ALA A 139 -1.79 1.67 -9.05
N VAL A 140 -1.05 0.60 -9.31
CA VAL A 140 -1.53 -0.66 -9.86
C VAL A 140 -1.06 -1.76 -8.95
N GLY A 141 -1.95 -2.66 -8.57
CA GLY A 141 -1.59 -3.82 -7.77
C GLY A 141 -2.33 -5.06 -8.18
N THR A 142 -1.74 -6.20 -7.86
CA THR A 142 -2.36 -7.51 -7.98
C THR A 142 -2.12 -8.27 -6.67
N ILE A 143 -3.17 -8.87 -6.14
CA ILE A 143 -3.13 -9.79 -5.00
C ILE A 143 -3.65 -11.11 -5.50
N GLY A 144 -2.90 -12.19 -5.33
CA GLY A 144 -3.28 -13.53 -5.74
C GLY A 144 -3.23 -14.49 -4.57
N GLY A 145 -4.16 -15.44 -4.51
CA GLY A 145 -4.09 -16.54 -3.55
C GLY A 145 -5.33 -17.42 -3.65
N GLN A 146 -5.16 -18.74 -3.47
CA GLN A 146 -6.24 -19.72 -3.47
C GLN A 146 -7.23 -19.51 -4.64
N GLY A 147 -6.79 -19.48 -5.90
CA GLY A 147 -7.70 -19.33 -7.04
C GLY A 147 -8.45 -17.99 -7.14
N ILE A 148 -8.09 -17.00 -6.32
CA ILE A 148 -8.61 -15.62 -6.36
C ILE A 148 -7.49 -14.70 -6.82
N GLN A 149 -7.82 -13.79 -7.74
CA GLN A 149 -6.97 -12.68 -8.16
C GLN A 149 -7.74 -11.38 -7.99
N ILE A 150 -7.14 -10.42 -7.30
CA ILE A 150 -7.65 -9.06 -7.12
C ILE A 150 -6.68 -8.10 -7.80
N ASP A 151 -7.16 -7.41 -8.83
CA ASP A 151 -6.44 -6.33 -9.47
C ASP A 151 -6.99 -5.00 -8.93
N LEU A 152 -6.11 -4.05 -8.64
CA LEU A 152 -6.46 -2.72 -8.15
C LEU A 152 -5.76 -1.65 -8.98
N VAL A 153 -6.45 -0.57 -9.30
CA VAL A 153 -5.92 0.59 -10.03
C VAL A 153 -6.47 1.86 -9.43
N GLY A 154 -5.62 2.84 -9.12
CA GLY A 154 -6.10 4.08 -8.53
C GLY A 154 -5.01 5.01 -7.98
N GLU A 155 -5.38 5.74 -6.94
CA GLU A 155 -4.54 6.70 -6.25
C GLU A 155 -4.85 6.81 -4.76
N ALA A 156 -3.85 7.25 -4.00
CA ALA A 156 -4.01 7.61 -2.60
C ALA A 156 -3.41 9.01 -2.41
N ARG A 157 -4.22 9.93 -1.90
CA ARG A 157 -3.88 11.35 -1.77
C ARG A 157 -3.59 11.72 -0.32
N ASP A 158 -2.68 12.67 -0.15
CA ASP A 158 -2.30 13.25 1.14
C ASP A 158 -1.93 12.19 2.21
N LEU A 159 -1.00 11.27 1.88
CA LEU A 159 -0.66 10.08 2.68
C LEU A 159 -0.21 10.36 4.13
N PHE A 160 0.24 11.59 4.43
CA PHE A 160 0.64 11.95 5.80
C PHE A 160 -0.44 12.71 6.57
N ARG A 161 -1.55 13.05 5.94
CA ARG A 161 -2.57 13.95 6.52
C ARG A 161 -3.96 13.35 6.45
N ARG A 162 -4.42 13.10 5.23
CA ARG A 162 -5.78 12.63 5.00
C ARG A 162 -5.80 11.15 4.68
N ASN A 163 -4.85 10.61 3.89
CA ASN A 163 -4.92 9.23 3.40
C ASN A 163 -6.23 8.94 2.67
N ASP A 164 -6.62 9.84 1.77
CA ASP A 164 -7.84 9.68 0.97
C ASP A 164 -7.54 8.67 -0.16
N LEU A 165 -8.29 7.57 -0.22
CA LEU A 165 -8.10 6.47 -1.15
C LEU A 165 -9.17 6.52 -2.26
N GLU A 166 -8.75 6.23 -3.49
CA GLU A 166 -9.65 6.09 -4.64
C GLU A 166 -9.11 4.99 -5.56
N PHE A 167 -9.70 3.81 -5.55
CA PHE A 167 -9.24 2.65 -6.30
C PHE A 167 -10.39 1.89 -6.96
N ASP A 168 -10.24 1.59 -8.24
CA ASP A 168 -11.05 0.58 -8.90
C ASP A 168 -10.48 -0.80 -8.56
N LEU A 169 -11.36 -1.70 -8.14
CA LEU A 169 -11.05 -3.06 -7.75
C LEU A 169 -11.72 -4.03 -8.73
N ARG A 170 -10.98 -5.05 -9.14
CA ARG A 170 -11.50 -6.18 -9.91
C ARG A 170 -11.02 -7.48 -9.27
N ALA A 171 -11.94 -8.20 -8.64
CA ALA A 171 -11.67 -9.54 -8.13
C ALA A 171 -12.22 -10.60 -9.09
N ARG A 172 -11.47 -11.67 -9.28
CA ARG A 172 -11.83 -12.80 -10.12
C ARG A 172 -11.50 -14.08 -9.39
N SER A 173 -12.37 -15.07 -9.53
CA SER A 173 -12.09 -16.41 -9.05
C SER A 173 -12.56 -17.45 -10.06
N ASP A 174 -11.66 -18.37 -10.38
CA ASP A 174 -11.95 -19.48 -11.27
C ASP A 174 -12.72 -20.60 -10.55
N THR A 175 -12.83 -20.52 -9.20
CA THR A 175 -13.67 -21.42 -8.42
C THR A 175 -14.44 -20.68 -7.32
N LEU A 176 -15.78 -20.75 -7.36
CA LEU A 176 -16.62 -20.22 -6.29
C LEU A 176 -16.31 -20.87 -4.94
N ASN A 177 -15.84 -22.12 -4.96
CA ASN A 177 -15.46 -22.83 -3.76
C ASN A 177 -14.27 -22.16 -3.06
N ASP A 178 -13.28 -21.70 -3.82
CA ASP A 178 -12.14 -20.98 -3.25
C ASP A 178 -12.56 -19.61 -2.72
N LEU A 179 -13.40 -18.86 -3.46
CA LEU A 179 -13.96 -17.60 -2.98
C LEU A 179 -14.74 -17.78 -1.67
N MET A 180 -15.61 -18.79 -1.60
CA MET A 180 -16.40 -19.09 -0.40
C MET A 180 -15.50 -19.49 0.77
N THR A 181 -14.49 -20.32 0.51
CA THR A 181 -13.50 -20.74 1.51
C THR A 181 -12.74 -19.54 2.06
N ALA A 182 -12.28 -18.63 1.20
CA ALA A 182 -11.61 -17.39 1.61
C ALA A 182 -12.51 -16.48 2.46
N LEU A 183 -13.83 -16.53 2.25
CA LEU A 183 -14.83 -15.82 3.06
C LEU A 183 -15.29 -16.62 4.31
N GLY A 184 -14.66 -17.76 4.60
CA GLY A 184 -15.02 -18.63 5.72
C GLY A 184 -16.37 -19.33 5.57
N GLN A 185 -16.91 -19.40 4.35
CA GLN A 185 -18.18 -20.03 4.01
C GLN A 185 -17.98 -21.43 3.42
N SER A 186 -18.97 -22.30 3.59
CA SER A 186 -18.94 -23.63 2.99
C SER A 186 -19.24 -23.56 1.47
N PRO A 187 -18.54 -24.33 0.63
CA PRO A 187 -18.80 -24.39 -0.81
C PRO A 187 -20.22 -24.91 -1.07
N LEU A 188 -20.98 -24.18 -1.87
CA LEU A 188 -22.37 -24.51 -2.19
C LEU A 188 -22.53 -25.09 -3.58
N ILE A 189 -21.78 -24.59 -4.56
CA ILE A 189 -21.86 -24.96 -5.98
C ILE A 189 -20.55 -24.65 -6.71
N ASP A 190 -20.22 -25.45 -7.71
CA ASP A 190 -19.12 -25.14 -8.64
C ASP A 190 -19.49 -23.97 -9.56
N GLY A 191 -18.50 -23.13 -9.85
CA GLY A 191 -18.66 -21.98 -10.73
C GLY A 191 -17.49 -21.02 -10.66
N THR A 192 -17.63 -19.87 -11.32
CA THR A 192 -16.68 -18.76 -11.27
C THR A 192 -17.32 -17.49 -10.72
N ALA A 193 -16.51 -16.57 -10.24
CA ALA A 193 -16.94 -15.26 -9.78
C ALA A 193 -16.12 -14.15 -10.44
N ASN A 194 -16.80 -13.08 -10.85
CA ASN A 194 -16.19 -11.81 -11.18
C ASN A 194 -16.83 -10.73 -10.32
N MET A 195 -16.02 -9.87 -9.72
CA MET A 195 -16.47 -8.73 -8.95
C MET A 195 -15.73 -7.48 -9.41
N THR A 196 -16.48 -6.37 -9.52
CA THR A 196 -15.94 -5.02 -9.67
C THR A 196 -16.44 -4.17 -8.53
N ALA A 197 -15.63 -3.24 -8.05
CA ALA A 197 -16.04 -2.25 -7.07
C ALA A 197 -15.15 -1.02 -7.17
N HIS A 198 -15.61 0.11 -6.66
CA HIS A 198 -14.79 1.28 -6.47
C HIS A 198 -14.63 1.57 -4.98
N LEU A 199 -13.40 1.40 -4.48
CA LEU A 199 -12.98 1.77 -3.14
C LEU A 199 -12.77 3.26 -3.04
N PHE A 200 -13.40 3.87 -2.03
CA PHE A 200 -13.26 5.28 -1.74
C PHE A 200 -13.27 5.51 -0.22
N GLY A 201 -12.77 6.67 0.18
CA GLY A 201 -12.83 7.13 1.57
C GLY A 201 -11.45 7.29 2.14
N ARG A 202 -11.29 7.00 3.43
CA ARG A 202 -10.08 7.38 4.15
C ARG A 202 -9.48 6.23 4.96
N LEU A 203 -8.18 5.97 4.78
CA LEU A 203 -7.47 4.98 5.59
C LEU A 203 -7.50 5.36 7.08
N GLY A 204 -7.86 4.42 7.95
CA GLY A 204 -8.06 4.68 9.39
C GLY A 204 -9.33 5.47 9.73
N GLY A 205 -10.17 5.77 8.73
CA GLY A 205 -11.49 6.39 8.88
C GLY A 205 -12.57 5.58 8.17
N ASP A 206 -13.57 6.26 7.62
CA ASP A 206 -14.64 5.60 6.85
C ASP A 206 -14.13 5.20 5.45
N LEU A 207 -13.92 3.90 5.23
CA LEU A 207 -13.75 3.33 3.89
C LEU A 207 -15.08 2.76 3.40
N GLY A 208 -15.30 2.82 2.08
CA GLY A 208 -16.47 2.27 1.44
C GLY A 208 -16.17 1.72 0.05
N LEU A 209 -17.04 0.81 -0.40
CA LEU A 209 -17.11 0.36 -1.78
C LEU A 209 -18.41 0.87 -2.38
N LYS A 210 -18.35 1.52 -3.53
CA LYS A 210 -19.51 1.82 -4.36
C LYS A 210 -19.41 1.07 -5.68
N ASP A 211 -20.49 1.10 -6.46
CA ASP A 211 -20.55 0.48 -7.78
C ASP A 211 -20.11 -1.00 -7.72
N VAL A 212 -20.47 -1.68 -6.63
CA VAL A 212 -20.16 -3.09 -6.44
C VAL A 212 -21.02 -3.87 -7.40
N GLY A 213 -20.40 -4.61 -8.31
CA GLY A 213 -21.04 -5.56 -9.21
C GLY A 213 -20.42 -6.94 -9.01
N ILE A 214 -21.24 -7.96 -8.84
CA ILE A 214 -20.82 -9.35 -8.70
C ILE A 214 -21.56 -10.18 -9.74
N GLU A 215 -20.83 -10.88 -10.59
CA GLU A 215 -21.34 -11.89 -11.52
C GLU A 215 -20.84 -13.27 -11.08
N LEU A 216 -21.77 -14.17 -10.80
CA LEU A 216 -21.50 -15.57 -10.48
C LEU A 216 -21.98 -16.43 -11.63
N ARG A 217 -21.09 -17.29 -12.14
CA ARG A 217 -21.42 -18.26 -13.19
C ARG A 217 -21.32 -19.66 -12.65
N THR A 218 -22.42 -20.40 -12.69
CA THR A 218 -22.51 -21.73 -12.08
C THR A 218 -23.04 -22.74 -13.09
N THR A 219 -22.96 -24.03 -12.78
CA THR A 219 -23.57 -25.08 -13.62
C THR A 219 -25.10 -24.97 -13.68
N VAL A 220 -25.73 -24.35 -12.67
CA VAL A 220 -27.18 -24.21 -12.57
C VAL A 220 -27.71 -22.88 -13.12
N GLY A 221 -26.83 -21.91 -13.41
CA GLY A 221 -27.23 -20.61 -13.97
C GLY A 221 -26.27 -19.47 -13.69
N LEU A 222 -26.71 -18.26 -14.07
CA LEU A 222 -26.03 -16.99 -13.84
C LEU A 222 -26.74 -16.24 -12.71
N ALA A 223 -25.98 -15.65 -11.78
CA ALA A 223 -26.51 -14.76 -10.76
C ALA A 223 -25.72 -13.45 -10.75
N ASN A 224 -26.43 -12.33 -10.66
CA ASN A 224 -25.85 -10.99 -10.57
C ASN A 224 -26.30 -10.31 -9.29
N ALA A 225 -25.40 -9.58 -8.65
CA ALA A 225 -25.71 -8.73 -7.50
C ALA A 225 -25.01 -7.38 -7.65
N GLU A 226 -25.70 -6.32 -7.22
CA GLU A 226 -25.18 -4.96 -7.21
C GLU A 226 -25.33 -4.36 -5.81
N GLY A 227 -24.42 -3.47 -5.41
CA GLY A 227 -24.51 -2.87 -4.08
C GLY A 227 -23.51 -1.77 -3.77
N VAL A 228 -23.59 -1.32 -2.51
CA VAL A 228 -22.69 -0.37 -1.88
C VAL A 228 -22.38 -0.89 -0.49
N VAL A 229 -21.10 -0.87 -0.12
CA VAL A 229 -20.61 -1.24 1.21
C VAL A 229 -20.03 0.01 1.88
N ARG A 230 -20.35 0.25 3.15
CA ARG A 230 -19.83 1.38 3.93
C ARG A 230 -19.29 0.89 5.26
N GLY A 231 -18.35 1.64 5.85
CA GLY A 231 -17.78 1.32 7.16
C GLY A 231 -16.78 0.16 7.11
N LEU A 232 -16.06 0.02 5.99
CA LEU A 232 -14.93 -0.90 5.95
C LEU A 232 -13.81 -0.35 6.84
N GLY A 233 -13.21 -1.20 7.66
CA GLY A 233 -12.10 -0.81 8.56
C GLY A 233 -12.51 -0.10 9.86
N THR A 234 -13.79 0.23 10.07
CA THR A 234 -14.24 0.70 11.39
C THR A 234 -14.45 -0.51 12.31
N THR A 235 -13.70 -0.58 13.41
CA THR A 235 -14.10 -1.44 14.53
C THR A 235 -15.50 -1.03 14.95
N ALA A 236 -16.44 -1.97 14.98
CA ALA A 236 -17.63 -1.80 15.80
C ALA A 236 -17.13 -1.58 17.23
N ARG A 237 -17.15 -0.33 17.69
CA ARG A 237 -16.89 0.02 19.09
C ARG A 237 -18.09 -0.36 19.94
#